data_AF-A0A9C8NV15-F1
#
_entry.id   AF-A0A9C8NV15-F1
#
_cell.length_a   1.000
_cell.length_b   1.000
_cell.length_c   1.000
_cell.angle_alpha   90.00
_cell.angle_beta   90.00
_cell.angle_gamma   90.00
#
_symmetry.space_group_name_H-M   'P 1'
#
loop_
_entity.id
_entity.type
_entity.pdbx_description
1 polymer ?
#
loop_
_entity_poly.entity_id
_entity_poly.type
_entity_poly.pdbx_seq_one_letter_code
_entity_poly.pdbx_strand_id
1 'polypeptide(L)'
;MGAYVRRRLLQAALTVLGVMLLTFVLFRVIAGDVSAQYLGPRATEQDRQRWLAQHGLTKPLFVDTHHAPWSKAFWDSQFVNHLVDSVTFGGRSFRTHERLRDIIAKRGRYSLAISVPALAAGWVAALVIALVVAYYRDTWLD
;
A
#
# COMPACT_ATOMS: atom_id res chain seq x y z
N MET A 1 10.71 -17.81 -22.27
CA MET A 1 10.03 -17.44 -21.01
C MET A 1 10.61 -16.20 -20.33
N GLY A 2 11.94 -16.03 -20.20
CA GLY A 2 12.54 -14.88 -19.49
C GLY A 2 12.15 -13.48 -20.01
N ALA A 3 12.04 -13.30 -21.33
CA ALA A 3 11.60 -12.03 -21.92
C ALA A 3 10.14 -11.68 -21.55
N TYR A 4 9.26 -12.68 -21.48
CA TYR A 4 7.87 -12.51 -21.06
C TYR A 4 7.79 -12.13 -19.57
N VAL A 5 8.53 -12.83 -18.70
CA VAL A 5 8.57 -12.52 -17.27
C VAL A 5 9.08 -11.10 -17.03
N ARG A 6 10.17 -10.68 -17.69
CA ARG A 6 10.67 -9.30 -17.57
C ARG A 6 9.64 -8.25 -18.01
N ARG A 7 8.97 -8.47 -19.14
CA ARG A 7 7.91 -7.56 -19.62
C ARG A 7 6.77 -7.46 -18.59
N ARG A 8 6.37 -8.58 -18.00
CA ARG A 8 5.31 -8.62 -16.99
C ARG A 8 5.72 -7.90 -15.70
N LEU A 9 6.96 -8.09 -15.25
CA LEU A 9 7.51 -7.40 -14.08
C LEU A 9 7.61 -5.88 -14.30
N LEU A 10 8.05 -5.44 -15.48
CA LEU A 10 8.09 -4.01 -15.82
C LEU A 10 6.69 -3.39 -15.87
N GLN A 11 5.72 -4.09 -16.46
CA GLN A 11 4.32 -3.66 -16.45
C GLN A 11 3.78 -3.54 -15.02
N ALA A 12 4.00 -4.56 -14.19
CA ALA A 12 3.59 -4.54 -12.79
C ALA A 12 4.24 -3.39 -12.02
N ALA A 13 5.54 -3.17 -12.20
CA ALA A 13 6.26 -2.07 -11.55
C ALA A 13 5.68 -0.70 -11.97
N LEU A 14 5.41 -0.51 -13.27
CA LEU A 14 4.81 0.72 -13.78
C LEU A 14 3.40 0.94 -13.25
N THR A 15 2.57 -0.11 -13.18
CA THR A 15 1.22 -0.03 -12.60
C THR A 15 1.27 0.33 -11.13
N VAL A 16 2.15 -0.31 -10.35
CA VAL A 16 2.34 0.00 -8.92
C VAL A 16 2.78 1.45 -8.75
N LEU A 17 3.76 1.92 -9.52
CA LEU A 17 4.23 3.30 -9.47
C LEU A 17 3.10 4.28 -9.81
N GLY A 18 2.29 3.99 -10.82
CA GLY A 18 1.11 4.80 -11.17
C GLY A 18 0.08 4.87 -10.05
N VAL A 19 -0.26 3.74 -9.42
CA VAL A 19 -1.20 3.71 -8.28
C VAL A 19 -0.63 4.45 -7.08
N MET A 20 0.67 4.31 -6.80
CA MET A 20 1.33 5.04 -5.72
C MET A 20 1.34 6.54 -5.97
N LEU A 21 1.58 6.99 -7.20
CA LEU A 21 1.47 8.39 -7.57
C LEU A 21 0.04 8.92 -7.36
N LEU A 22 -0.96 8.19 -7.84
CA LEU A 22 -2.37 8.57 -7.69
C LEU A 22 -2.78 8.67 -6.21
N THR A 23 -2.45 7.65 -5.42
CA THR A 23 -2.75 7.64 -3.97
C THR A 23 -1.98 8.73 -3.24
N PHE A 24 -0.72 8.98 -3.58
CA PHE A 24 0.04 10.10 -3.03
C PHE A 24 -0.62 11.44 -3.36
N VAL A 25 -1.02 11.69 -4.60
CA VAL A 25 -1.73 12.92 -4.97
C VAL A 25 -3.01 13.06 -4.16
N LEU A 26 -3.80 12.00 -4.07
CA LEU A 26 -5.06 12.01 -3.32
C LEU A 26 -4.86 12.34 -1.83
N PHE A 27 -3.93 11.66 -1.16
CA PHE A 27 -3.75 11.80 0.28
C PHE A 27 -2.80 12.92 0.70
N ARG A 28 -1.95 13.40 -0.20
CA ARG A 28 -0.89 14.37 0.14
C ARG A 28 -1.10 15.74 -0.49
N VAL A 29 -1.57 15.77 -1.73
CA VAL A 29 -1.81 17.02 -2.47
C VAL A 29 -3.24 17.49 -2.23
N ILE A 30 -4.21 16.60 -2.42
CA ILE A 30 -5.65 16.95 -2.32
C ILE A 30 -6.09 17.05 -0.85
N ALA A 31 -5.77 16.06 -0.01
CA ALA A 31 -6.17 16.10 1.40
C ALA A 31 -5.41 17.15 2.24
N GLY A 32 -4.25 17.63 1.76
CA GLY A 32 -3.48 18.70 2.41
C GLY A 32 -2.91 18.31 3.78
N ASP A 33 -3.15 19.15 4.79
CA ASP A 33 -2.56 18.99 6.12
C ASP A 33 -3.29 17.95 6.98
N VAL A 34 -2.63 16.81 7.17
CA VAL A 34 -3.10 15.70 8.00
C VAL A 34 -2.91 15.93 9.51
N SER A 35 -2.14 16.94 9.94
CA SER A 35 -1.81 17.16 11.36
C SER A 35 -3.04 17.35 12.24
N ALA A 36 -4.07 18.02 11.71
CA ALA A 36 -5.33 18.26 12.43
C ALA A 36 -6.08 16.96 12.77
N GLN A 37 -5.93 15.91 11.96
CA GLN A 37 -6.55 14.60 12.21
C GLN A 37 -5.85 13.84 13.34
N TYR A 38 -4.55 14.06 13.54
CA TYR A 38 -3.74 13.34 14.53
C TYR A 38 -3.60 14.10 15.86
N LEU A 39 -3.41 15.42 15.82
CA LEU A 39 -3.25 16.25 17.03
C LEU A 39 -4.60 16.79 17.55
N GLY A 40 -5.64 16.77 16.71
CA GLY A 40 -6.95 17.32 17.03
C GLY A 40 -7.03 18.85 16.88
N PRO A 41 -8.24 19.41 17.02
CA PRO A 41 -8.51 20.83 16.72
C PRO A 41 -7.94 21.83 17.73
N ARG A 42 -7.39 21.36 18.86
CA ARG A 42 -6.81 22.22 19.93
C ARG A 42 -5.30 22.37 19.83
N ALA A 43 -4.66 21.75 18.83
CA ALA A 43 -3.22 21.81 18.67
C ALA A 43 -2.76 23.22 18.30
N THR A 44 -1.70 23.72 18.94
CA THR A 44 -1.12 25.02 18.57
C THR A 44 -0.43 24.88 17.22
N GLU A 45 -0.31 25.98 16.47
CA GLU A 45 0.41 25.97 15.18
C GLU A 45 1.87 25.48 15.33
N GLN A 46 2.50 25.78 16.46
CA GLN A 46 3.83 25.27 16.80
C GLN A 46 3.85 23.73 16.95
N ASP A 47 2.81 23.14 17.52
CA ASP A 47 2.70 21.68 17.69
C ASP A 47 2.50 21.00 16.33
N ARG A 48 1.70 21.62 15.45
CA ARG A 48 1.49 21.15 14.08
C ARG A 48 2.78 21.15 13.28
N GLN A 49 3.54 22.25 13.31
CA GLN A 49 4.82 22.34 12.61
C GLN A 49 5.86 21.35 13.15
N ARG A 50 5.94 21.18 14.47
CA ARG A 50 6.81 20.17 15.09
C ARG A 50 6.43 18.76 14.64
N TRP A 51 5.14 18.44 14.63
CA TRP A 51 4.66 17.13 14.20
C TRP A 51 4.92 16.88 12.72
N LEU A 52 4.69 17.89 11.86
CA LEU A 52 5.00 17.80 10.43
C LEU A 52 6.51 17.57 10.21
N ALA A 53 7.38 18.29 10.93
CA ALA A 53 8.82 18.14 10.82
C ALA A 53 9.29 16.75 11.27
N GLN A 54 8.78 16.25 12.40
CA GLN A 54 9.10 14.90 12.91
C GLN A 54 8.74 13.79 11.92
N HIS A 55 7.69 14.00 11.12
CA HIS A 55 7.21 13.03 10.15
C HIS A 55 7.74 13.29 8.72
N GLY A 56 8.67 14.23 8.53
CA GLY A 56 9.24 14.55 7.21
C GLY A 56 8.24 15.20 6.23
N LEU A 57 7.13 15.73 6.76
CA LEU A 57 6.02 16.29 6.01
C LEU A 57 6.22 17.76 5.62
N THR A 58 7.30 18.36 6.09
CA THR A 58 7.78 19.71 5.70
C THR A 58 8.63 19.71 4.43
N LYS A 59 9.00 18.53 3.91
CA LYS A 59 9.82 18.37 2.69
C LYS A 59 9.03 18.77 1.43
N PRO A 60 9.70 19.02 0.28
CA PRO A 60 8.99 19.21 -0.98
C PRO A 60 8.18 17.96 -1.36
N LEU A 61 7.04 18.16 -2.05
CA LEU A 61 6.11 17.08 -2.38
C LEU A 61 6.73 16.04 -3.33
N PHE A 62 7.37 16.49 -4.42
CA PHE A 62 7.84 15.61 -5.50
C PHE A 62 9.36 15.55 -5.65
N VAL A 63 10.02 16.70 -5.83
CA VAL A 63 11.48 16.82 -5.93
C VAL A 63 11.88 18.17 -5.34
N ASP A 64 13.09 18.26 -4.80
CA ASP A 64 13.64 19.53 -4.36
C ASP A 64 14.36 20.24 -5.51
N THR A 65 13.66 21.19 -6.15
CA THR A 65 14.21 21.97 -7.27
C THR A 65 15.28 22.97 -6.86
N HIS A 66 15.49 23.22 -5.55
CA HIS A 66 16.52 24.13 -5.07
C HIS A 66 17.92 23.51 -5.09
N HIS A 67 18.00 22.17 -5.16
CA HIS A 67 19.26 21.44 -5.15
C HIS A 67 19.59 20.88 -6.53
N ALA A 68 20.87 20.66 -6.81
CA ALA A 68 21.30 20.10 -8.09
C ALA A 68 20.77 18.67 -8.29
N PRO A 69 20.38 18.26 -9.52
CA PRO A 69 19.75 16.95 -9.81
C PRO A 69 20.58 15.73 -9.36
N TRP A 70 21.89 15.89 -9.32
CA TRP A 70 22.87 14.86 -8.96
C TRP A 70 23.07 14.72 -7.44
N SER A 71 22.48 15.62 -6.65
CA SER A 71 22.60 15.62 -5.19
C SER A 71 21.55 14.71 -4.55
N LYS A 72 21.88 14.09 -3.41
CA LYS A 72 20.91 13.31 -2.62
C LYS A 72 19.73 14.17 -2.15
N ALA A 73 19.96 15.47 -1.92
CA ALA A 73 18.94 16.40 -1.47
C ALA A 73 17.84 16.63 -2.52
N PHE A 74 18.16 16.58 -3.81
CA PHE A 74 17.17 16.68 -4.89
C PHE A 74 16.08 15.60 -4.80
N TRP A 75 16.50 14.38 -4.42
CA TRP A 75 15.61 13.23 -4.26
C TRP A 75 14.99 13.15 -2.86
N ASP A 76 15.33 14.05 -1.93
CA ASP A 76 14.77 14.02 -0.57
C ASP A 76 13.39 14.69 -0.52
N SER A 77 12.39 14.01 -1.07
CA SER A 77 11.01 14.49 -1.16
C SER A 77 10.03 13.55 -0.47
N GLN A 78 8.82 14.05 -0.22
CA GLN A 78 7.75 13.25 0.39
C GLN A 78 7.37 12.06 -0.51
N PHE A 79 7.30 12.26 -1.84
CA PHE A 79 6.97 11.21 -2.79
C PHE A 79 8.05 10.14 -2.89
N VAL A 80 9.33 10.54 -3.00
CA VAL A 80 10.44 9.58 -3.13
C VAL A 80 10.59 8.77 -1.85
N ASN A 81 10.52 9.42 -0.68
CA ASN A 81 10.53 8.72 0.61
C ASN A 81 9.34 7.75 0.72
N HIS A 82 8.14 8.17 0.32
CA HIS A 82 6.97 7.29 0.27
C HIS A 82 7.17 6.08 -0.66
N LEU A 83 7.82 6.29 -1.81
CA LEU A 83 8.12 5.24 -2.77
C LEU A 83 9.12 4.23 -2.21
N VAL A 84 10.23 4.72 -1.66
CA VAL A 84 11.28 3.89 -1.05
C VAL A 84 10.73 3.11 0.14
N ASP A 85 9.98 3.77 1.03
CA ASP A 85 9.40 3.13 2.22
C ASP A 85 8.42 2.01 1.86
N SER A 86 7.64 2.20 0.79
CA SER A 86 6.68 1.21 0.31
C SER A 86 7.37 -0.02 -0.31
N VAL A 87 8.42 0.20 -1.09
CA VAL A 87 9.18 -0.90 -1.72
C VAL A 87 10.02 -1.66 -0.68
N THR A 88 10.59 -0.96 0.29
CA THR A 88 11.42 -1.57 1.35
C THR A 88 10.60 -2.12 2.52
N PHE A 89 9.27 -1.92 2.52
CA PHE A 89 8.38 -2.20 3.64
C PHE A 89 8.86 -1.56 4.97
N GLY A 90 9.57 -0.42 4.85
CA GLY A 90 10.16 0.32 5.97
C GLY A 90 9.18 1.23 6.70
N GLY A 91 7.98 1.44 6.13
CA GLY A 91 6.95 2.33 6.67
C GLY A 91 6.61 2.04 8.14
N ARG A 92 6.47 3.12 8.92
CA ARG A 92 6.02 3.06 10.32
C ARG A 92 4.61 3.63 10.44
N SER A 93 3.82 3.06 11.34
CA SER A 93 2.50 3.61 11.65
C SER A 93 2.63 4.97 12.33
N PHE A 94 1.97 6.00 11.78
CA PHE A 94 1.88 7.34 12.38
C PHE A 94 1.26 7.35 13.78
N ARG A 95 0.44 6.33 14.10
CA ARG A 95 -0.32 6.28 15.35
C ARG A 95 0.34 5.41 16.43
N THR A 96 0.98 4.31 16.02
CA THR A 96 1.50 3.31 16.95
C THR A 96 3.02 3.16 16.92
N HIS A 97 3.72 3.82 15.98
CA HIS A 97 5.18 3.71 15.77
C HIS A 97 5.71 2.28 15.56
N GLU A 98 4.82 1.28 15.50
CA GLU A 98 5.13 -0.11 15.21
C GLU A 98 5.56 -0.27 13.75
N ARG A 99 6.50 -1.19 13.50
CA ARG A 99 6.94 -1.53 12.14
C ARG A 99 5.80 -2.24 11.42
N LEU A 100 5.55 -1.85 10.17
CA LEU A 100 4.42 -2.38 9.39
C LEU A 100 4.46 -3.91 9.27
N ARG A 101 5.65 -4.50 9.15
CA ARG A 101 5.86 -5.95 9.09
C ARG A 101 5.33 -6.71 10.31
N ASP A 102 5.45 -6.14 11.50
CA ASP A 102 5.04 -6.82 12.74
C ASP A 102 3.51 -6.84 12.85
N ILE A 103 2.87 -5.74 12.41
CA ILE A 103 1.41 -5.64 12.27
C ILE A 103 0.90 -6.63 11.22
N ILE A 104 1.53 -6.67 10.05
CA ILE A 104 1.16 -7.59 8.95
C ILE A 104 1.32 -9.04 9.40
N ALA A 105 2.42 -9.41 10.06
CA ALA A 105 2.62 -10.76 10.56
C ALA A 105 1.57 -11.14 11.62
N LYS A 106 1.31 -10.23 12.57
CA LYS A 106 0.35 -10.47 13.65
C LYS A 106 -1.09 -10.56 13.14
N ARG A 107 -1.49 -9.74 12.18
CA ARG A 107 -2.86 -9.76 11.62
C ARG A 107 -3.03 -10.80 10.52
N GLY A 108 -1.99 -11.03 9.73
CA GLY A 108 -1.97 -11.99 8.63
C GLY A 108 -2.34 -13.40 9.07
N ARG A 109 -1.82 -13.86 10.21
CA ARG A 109 -2.18 -15.18 10.77
C ARG A 109 -3.67 -15.33 11.07
N TYR A 110 -4.31 -14.28 11.60
CA TYR A 110 -5.74 -14.32 11.92
C TYR A 110 -6.60 -14.29 10.66
N SER A 111 -6.21 -13.47 9.67
CA SER A 111 -6.87 -13.44 8.36
C SER A 111 -6.78 -14.81 7.67
N LEU A 112 -5.59 -15.42 7.66
CA LEU A 112 -5.36 -16.76 7.10
C LEU A 112 -6.17 -17.84 7.82
N ALA A 113 -6.26 -17.78 9.16
CA ALA A 113 -7.02 -18.74 9.94
C ALA A 113 -8.51 -18.77 9.59
N ILE A 114 -9.07 -17.68 9.05
CA ILE A 114 -10.47 -17.60 8.60
C ILE A 114 -10.58 -17.87 7.11
N SER A 115 -9.68 -17.30 6.30
CA SER A 115 -9.75 -17.35 4.85
C SER A 115 -9.45 -18.75 4.30
N VAL A 116 -8.51 -19.48 4.92
CA VAL A 116 -8.12 -20.82 4.47
C VAL A 116 -9.25 -21.83 4.68
N PRO A 117 -9.90 -21.94 5.86
CA PRO A 117 -11.06 -22.82 6.01
C PRO A 117 -12.24 -22.43 5.11
N ALA A 118 -12.50 -21.14 4.94
CA ALA A 118 -13.57 -20.67 4.05
C ALA A 118 -13.29 -21.06 2.58
N LEU A 119 -12.05 -20.90 2.12
CA LEU A 119 -11.63 -21.32 0.79
C LEU A 119 -11.74 -22.84 0.62
N ALA A 120 -11.28 -23.61 1.62
CA ALA A 120 -11.36 -25.07 1.59
C ALA A 120 -12.81 -25.56 1.52
N ALA A 121 -13.70 -25.01 2.35
CA ALA A 121 -15.13 -25.33 2.31
C ALA A 121 -15.76 -24.95 0.97
N GLY A 122 -15.42 -23.78 0.43
CA GLY A 122 -15.85 -23.33 -0.89
C GLY A 122 -15.39 -24.26 -2.00
N TRP A 123 -14.14 -24.74 -1.95
CA TRP A 123 -13.61 -25.71 -2.90
C TRP A 123 -14.31 -27.06 -2.81
N VAL A 124 -14.57 -27.57 -1.60
CA VAL A 124 -15.31 -28.82 -1.43
C VAL A 124 -16.72 -28.69 -2.00
N ALA A 125 -17.43 -27.59 -1.69
CA ALA A 125 -18.74 -27.33 -2.26
C ALA A 125 -18.72 -27.22 -3.79
N ALA A 126 -17.75 -26.47 -4.34
CA ALA A 126 -17.58 -26.33 -5.78
C ALA A 126 -17.28 -27.67 -6.46
N LEU A 127 -16.44 -28.52 -5.85
CA LEU A 127 -16.16 -29.86 -6.35
C LEU A 127 -17.41 -30.74 -6.36
N VAL A 128 -18.21 -30.71 -5.29
CA VAL A 128 -19.47 -31.47 -5.23
C VAL A 128 -20.42 -31.03 -6.33
N ILE A 129 -20.62 -29.71 -6.49
CA ILE A 129 -21.48 -29.16 -7.55
C ILE A 129 -20.94 -29.55 -8.94
N ALA A 130 -19.64 -29.37 -9.17
CA ALA A 130 -19.01 -29.72 -10.45
C ALA A 130 -19.15 -31.21 -10.79
N LEU A 131 -19.02 -32.10 -9.79
CA LEU A 131 -19.21 -33.55 -10.00
C LEU A 131 -20.67 -33.89 -10.31
N VAL A 132 -21.64 -33.24 -9.66
CA VAL A 132 -23.07 -33.42 -9.96
C VAL A 132 -23.37 -32.97 -11.39
N VAL A 133 -22.92 -31.77 -11.78
CA VAL A 133 -23.08 -31.25 -13.15
C VAL A 133 -22.45 -32.19 -14.17
N ALA A 134 -21.21 -32.63 -13.93
CA ALA A 134 -20.51 -33.55 -14.82
C ALA A 134 -21.18 -34.94 -14.94
N TYR A 135 -21.84 -35.41 -13.87
CA TYR A 135 -22.60 -36.67 -13.90
C TYR A 135 -23.86 -36.54 -14.76
N TYR A 136 -24.54 -35.38 -14.69
CA TYR A 136 -25.74 -35.06 -15.48
C TYR A 136 -25.43 -34.32 -16.80
N ARG A 137 -24.22 -34.50 -17.35
CA ARG A 137 -23.82 -33.90 -18.63
C ARG A 137 -24.88 -34.09 -19.73
N ASP A 138 -25.03 -33.10 -20.61
CA ASP A 138 -26.03 -33.06 -21.68
C ASP A 138 -27.51 -33.03 -21.21
N THR A 139 -27.77 -32.67 -19.95
CA THR A 139 -29.13 -32.34 -19.48
C THR A 139 -29.25 -30.86 -19.14
N TRP A 140 -30.43 -30.40 -18.75
CA TRP A 140 -30.67 -28.99 -18.37
C TRP A 140 -29.85 -28.50 -17.17
N LEU A 141 -29.19 -29.42 -16.44
CA LEU A 141 -28.29 -29.13 -15.32
C LEU A 141 -26.83 -28.84 -15.75
N ASP A 142 -26.48 -29.10 -17.01
CA ASP A 142 -25.19 -28.79 -17.66
C ASP A 142 -25.23 -27.41 -18.34
#